data_AF-A0A174FNV3-F1
#
_entry.id   AF-A0A174FNV3-F1
#
_cell.length_a   1.000
_cell.length_b   1.000
_cell.length_c   1.000
_cell.angle_alpha   90.00
_cell.angle_beta   90.00
_cell.angle_gamma   90.00
#
_symmetry.space_group_name_H-M   'P 1'
#
loop_
_entity.id
_entity.type
_entity.pdbx_description
1 polymer ?
#
loop_
_entity_poly.entity_id
_entity_poly.type
_entity_poly.pdbx_seq_one_letter_code
_entity_poly.pdbx_strand_id
1 'polypeptide(L)'
;MMDYSSGNKRAWEYNAYEFWLKEEGPPSKKADKIRENPASMLKKYSAYFDTYEGRKIANICGSCGKKAVPLAVLGAEVTVFDILQDNRRSALFP
;
A
#
# COMPACT_ATOMS: atom_id res chain seq x y z
N MET A 1 -17.62 28.51 0.34
CA MET A 1 -16.83 27.45 0.99
C MET A 1 -15.52 27.34 0.21
N MET A 2 -14.39 27.75 0.79
CA MET A 2 -13.10 27.57 0.12
C MET A 2 -12.89 26.07 -0.12
N ASP A 3 -12.53 25.71 -1.34
CA ASP A 3 -12.40 24.33 -1.79
C ASP A 3 -11.08 23.73 -1.25
N TYR A 4 -11.04 23.50 0.07
CA TYR A 4 -9.89 22.88 0.76
C TYR A 4 -9.61 21.47 0.24
N SER A 5 -10.63 20.79 -0.29
CA SER A 5 -10.53 19.46 -0.90
C SER A 5 -9.59 19.46 -2.12
N SER A 6 -9.69 20.44 -3.00
CA SER A 6 -8.83 20.51 -4.19
C SER A 6 -7.40 20.94 -3.87
N GLY A 7 -7.22 21.83 -2.88
CA GLY A 7 -5.90 22.19 -2.35
C GLY A 7 -5.18 21.01 -1.67
N ASN A 8 -5.87 20.28 -0.79
CA ASN A 8 -5.33 19.08 -0.14
C ASN A 8 -5.04 17.99 -1.16
N LYS A 9 -5.94 17.74 -2.12
CA LYS A 9 -5.73 16.73 -3.16
C LYS A 9 -4.43 17.00 -3.94
N ARG A 10 -4.21 18.25 -4.38
CA ARG A 10 -2.96 18.64 -5.05
C ARG A 10 -1.74 18.45 -4.16
N ALA A 11 -1.80 18.81 -2.88
CA ALA A 11 -0.67 18.63 -1.96
C ALA A 11 -0.34 17.15 -1.70
N TRP A 12 -1.35 16.27 -1.73
CA TRP A 12 -1.17 14.83 -1.50
C TRP A 12 -0.77 14.06 -2.76
N GLU A 13 -1.15 14.54 -3.94
CA GLU A 13 -0.75 13.98 -5.24
C GLU A 13 0.63 14.48 -5.67
N TYR A 14 0.95 15.74 -5.37
CA TYR A 14 2.24 16.33 -5.73
C TYR A 14 3.34 15.59 -4.99
N ASN A 15 4.14 14.84 -5.77
CA ASN A 15 5.38 14.20 -5.35
C ASN A 15 5.25 12.84 -4.64
N ALA A 16 4.06 12.27 -4.41
CA ALA A 16 3.96 10.98 -3.70
C ALA A 16 4.64 9.82 -4.48
N TYR A 17 4.38 9.72 -5.78
CA TYR A 17 4.95 8.67 -6.63
C TYR A 17 6.48 8.81 -6.77
N GLU A 18 6.95 10.02 -7.09
CA GLU A 18 8.38 10.34 -7.22
C GLU A 18 9.13 10.19 -5.88
N PHE A 19 8.52 10.60 -4.77
CA PHE A 19 9.05 10.38 -3.42
C PHE A 19 9.22 8.89 -3.15
N TRP A 20 8.23 8.05 -3.45
CA TRP A 20 8.34 6.62 -3.24
C TRP A 20 9.37 5.95 -4.17
N LEU A 21 9.46 6.38 -5.43
CA LEU A 21 10.51 5.93 -6.34
C LEU A 21 11.92 6.27 -5.82
N LYS A 22 12.10 7.48 -5.26
CA LYS A 22 13.38 7.94 -4.74
C LYS A 22 13.76 7.27 -3.41
N GLU A 23 12.80 7.12 -2.49
CA GLU A 23 13.03 6.58 -1.15
C GLU A 23 13.13 5.04 -1.14
N GLU A 24 12.31 4.36 -1.93
CA GLU A 24 12.14 2.89 -1.84
C GLU A 24 12.60 2.17 -3.11
N GLY A 25 12.93 2.91 -4.17
CA GLY A 25 13.31 2.37 -5.46
C GLY A 25 12.11 1.92 -6.31
N PRO A 26 12.37 1.26 -7.45
CA PRO A 26 11.31 0.80 -8.34
C PRO A 26 10.40 -0.24 -7.66
N PRO A 27 9.09 -0.24 -7.97
CA PRO A 27 8.12 -1.18 -7.38
C PRO A 27 8.53 -2.66 -7.49
N SER A 28 9.24 -3.04 -8.55
CA SER A 28 9.73 -4.41 -8.75
C SER A 28 10.70 -4.87 -7.66
N LYS A 29 11.71 -4.08 -7.32
CA LYS A 29 12.66 -4.40 -6.24
C LYS A 29 11.97 -4.55 -4.89
N LYS A 30 10.87 -3.83 -4.69
CA LYS A 30 10.09 -3.91 -3.48
C LYS A 30 9.23 -5.17 -3.44
N ALA A 31 8.66 -5.56 -4.58
CA ALA A 31 7.97 -6.84 -4.71
C ALA A 31 8.90 -8.02 -4.38
N ASP A 32 10.16 -7.99 -4.85
CA ASP A 32 11.15 -9.03 -4.53
C ASP A 32 11.40 -9.13 -3.02
N LYS A 33 11.63 -8.00 -2.34
CA LYS A 33 11.78 -7.96 -0.87
C LYS A 33 10.53 -8.45 -0.13
N ILE A 34 9.35 -8.14 -0.64
CA ILE A 34 8.08 -8.61 -0.05
C ILE A 34 7.98 -10.12 -0.20
N ARG A 35 8.41 -10.70 -1.33
CA ARG A 35 8.41 -12.16 -1.53
C ARG A 35 9.39 -12.88 -0.61
N GLU A 36 10.54 -12.29 -0.32
CA GLU A 36 11.53 -12.89 0.59
C GLU A 36 11.00 -13.05 2.01
N ASN A 37 10.32 -12.03 2.55
CA ASN A 37 9.73 -12.11 3.89
C ASN A 37 8.50 -11.19 4.04
N PRO A 38 7.32 -11.63 3.57
CA PRO A 38 6.13 -10.78 3.54
C PRO A 38 5.62 -10.45 4.95
N ALA A 39 5.76 -11.36 5.92
CA ALA A 39 5.35 -11.11 7.30
C ALA A 39 6.18 -10.00 7.97
N SER A 40 7.49 -9.92 7.68
CA SER A 40 8.36 -8.88 8.23
C SER A 40 7.96 -7.47 7.77
N MET A 41 7.39 -7.35 6.57
CA MET A 41 6.92 -6.09 6.00
C MET A 41 5.73 -5.51 6.77
N LEU A 42 5.00 -6.37 7.48
CA LEU A 42 3.91 -5.96 8.37
C LEU A 42 4.43 -5.44 9.73
N LYS A 43 5.74 -5.59 10.03
CA LYS A 43 6.35 -5.12 11.30
C LYS A 43 5.53 -5.61 12.50
N LYS A 44 5.23 -4.72 13.46
CA LYS A 44 4.37 -5.02 14.62
C LYS A 44 2.98 -5.57 14.27
N TYR A 45 2.49 -5.35 13.05
CA TYR A 45 1.15 -5.78 12.67
C TYR A 45 1.07 -7.29 12.39
N SER A 46 2.19 -7.95 12.11
CA SER A 46 2.20 -9.41 11.90
C SER A 46 1.74 -10.17 13.14
N ALA A 47 1.96 -9.62 14.33
CA ALA A 47 1.56 -10.22 15.61
C ALA A 47 0.04 -10.23 15.84
N TYR A 48 -0.74 -9.50 15.04
CA TYR A 48 -2.21 -9.47 15.16
C TYR A 48 -2.92 -10.48 14.24
N PHE A 49 -2.16 -11.26 13.47
CA PHE A 49 -2.72 -12.26 12.56
C PHE A 49 -2.23 -13.64 12.95
N ASP A 50 -3.15 -14.47 13.46
CA ASP A 50 -2.89 -15.91 13.66
C ASP A 50 -2.76 -16.64 12.31
N THR A 51 -3.47 -16.13 11.29
CA THR A 51 -3.38 -16.55 9.89
C THR A 51 -3.82 -15.42 8.97
N TYR A 52 -3.28 -15.42 7.75
CA TYR A 52 -3.57 -14.45 6.69
C TYR A 52 -4.50 -15.04 5.62
N GLU A 53 -4.39 -16.34 5.37
CA GLU A 53 -5.06 -17.01 4.26
C GLU A 53 -6.58 -16.93 4.39
N GLY A 54 -7.25 -16.51 3.30
CA GLY A 54 -8.71 -16.38 3.24
C GLY A 54 -9.28 -15.24 4.08
N ARG A 55 -8.45 -14.41 4.72
CA ARG A 55 -8.92 -13.25 5.49
C ARG A 55 -9.31 -12.12 4.53
N LYS A 56 -10.53 -11.59 4.70
CA LYS A 56 -10.97 -10.38 4.01
C LYS A 56 -10.49 -9.14 4.78
N ILE A 57 -9.66 -8.32 4.14
CA ILE A 57 -9.02 -7.17 4.79
C ILE A 57 -9.30 -5.89 4.02
N ALA A 58 -9.89 -4.91 4.71
CA ALA A 58 -10.03 -3.55 4.22
C ALA A 58 -8.79 -2.72 4.60
N ASN A 59 -7.94 -2.39 3.63
CA ASN A 59 -6.78 -1.53 3.82
C ASN A 59 -7.12 -0.08 3.47
N ILE A 60 -7.45 0.70 4.48
CA ILE A 60 -7.85 2.11 4.36
C ILE A 60 -6.61 3.01 4.23
N CYS A 61 -6.66 3.98 3.32
CA CYS A 61 -5.54 4.87 2.96
C CYS A 61 -4.30 4.11 2.48
N GLY A 62 -4.53 3.06 1.69
CA GLY A 62 -3.50 2.09 1.33
C GLY A 62 -2.44 2.58 0.34
N SER A 63 -2.62 3.76 -0.26
CA SER A 63 -1.76 4.55 -1.16
C SER A 63 -0.60 3.83 -1.86
N CYS A 64 0.41 3.41 -1.11
CA CYS A 64 1.67 2.83 -1.60
C CYS A 64 1.76 1.29 -1.51
N GLY A 65 0.67 0.59 -1.18
CA GLY A 65 0.62 -0.88 -1.15
C GLY A 65 1.48 -1.55 -0.06
N LYS A 66 2.18 -0.79 0.79
CA LYS A 66 3.14 -1.30 1.81
C LYS A 66 2.57 -2.37 2.75
N LYS A 67 1.26 -2.34 2.99
CA LYS A 67 0.54 -3.34 3.78
C LYS A 67 -0.31 -4.26 2.92
N ALA A 68 -0.94 -3.71 1.89
CA ALA A 68 -1.82 -4.47 1.01
C ALA A 68 -1.08 -5.60 0.30
N VAL A 69 0.10 -5.31 -0.26
CA VAL A 69 0.85 -6.27 -1.06
C VAL A 69 1.36 -7.44 -0.21
N PRO A 70 2.03 -7.23 0.95
CA PRO A 70 2.41 -8.37 1.79
C PRO A 70 1.23 -9.20 2.30
N LEU A 71 0.11 -8.56 2.66
CA LEU A 71 -1.10 -9.27 3.08
C LEU A 71 -1.68 -10.13 1.95
N ALA A 72 -1.72 -9.61 0.72
CA ALA A 72 -2.16 -10.36 -0.44
C ALA A 72 -1.22 -11.54 -0.78
N VAL A 73 0.10 -11.33 -0.69
CA VAL A 73 1.11 -12.39 -0.87
C VAL A 73 0.96 -13.50 0.18
N LEU A 74 0.55 -13.14 1.40
CA LEU A 74 0.27 -14.10 2.48
C LEU A 74 -1.10 -14.80 2.34
N GLY A 75 -1.85 -14.55 1.25
CA GLY A 75 -3.12 -15.23 0.95
C GLY A 75 -4.37 -14.52 1.45
N ALA A 76 -4.25 -13.27 1.90
CA ALA A 76 -5.41 -12.47 2.30
C ALA A 76 -6.14 -11.88 1.07
N GLU A 77 -7.46 -11.76 1.16
CA GLU A 77 -8.27 -11.03 0.19
C GLU A 77 -8.31 -9.54 0.59
N VAL A 78 -7.42 -8.75 0.00
CA VAL A 78 -7.23 -7.34 0.41
C VAL A 78 -7.97 -6.40 -0.54
N THR A 79 -8.83 -5.56 0.03
CA THR A 79 -9.45 -4.42 -0.67
C THR A 79 -8.78 -3.13 -0.21
N VAL A 80 -8.23 -2.36 -1.15
CA VAL A 80 -7.59 -1.07 -0.86
C VAL A 80 -8.57 0.07 -1.08
N PHE A 81 -8.74 0.90 -0.05
CA PHE A 81 -9.53 2.13 -0.13
C PHE A 81 -8.58 3.33 -0.10
N ASP A 82 -8.59 4.13 -1.15
CA ASP A 82 -7.79 5.35 -1.25
C ASP A 82 -8.59 6.46 -1.92
N ILE A 83 -8.37 7.70 -1.48
CA ILE A 83 -9.06 8.88 -2.01
C ILE A 83 -8.36 9.43 -3.27
N LEU A 84 -7.10 9.04 -3.50
CA LEU A 84 -6.31 9.50 -4.64
C LEU A 84 -6.26 8.43 -5.72
N GLN A 85 -6.77 8.77 -6.90
CA GLN A 85 -6.93 7.82 -7.99
C GLN A 85 -5.58 7.35 -8.57
N ASP A 86 -4.56 8.20 -8.53
CA ASP A 86 -3.21 7.89 -9.03
C ASP A 86 -2.48 6.81 -8.22
N ASN A 87 -2.80 6.69 -6.94
CA ASN A 87 -2.23 5.67 -6.05
C ASN A 87 -2.65 4.23 -6.42
N ARG A 88 -3.69 4.08 -7.25
CA ARG A 88 -4.16 2.75 -7.68
C ARG A 88 -3.07 1.97 -8.42
N ARG A 89 -2.18 2.64 -9.16
CA ARG A 89 -1.06 1.99 -9.87
C ARG A 89 -0.06 1.33 -8.93
N SER A 90 0.18 1.91 -7.75
CA SER A 90 1.11 1.35 -6.76
C SER A 90 0.54 0.16 -5.98
N ALA A 91 -0.79 0.03 -5.91
CA ALA A 91 -1.48 -1.04 -5.19
C ALA A 91 -1.69 -2.33 -6.00
N LEU A 92 -1.50 -2.28 -7.32
CA LEU A 92 -1.84 -3.36 -8.26
C LEU A 92 -0.65 -4.23 -8.71
N PHE A 93 0.54 -4.08 -8.12
CA PHE A 93 1.71 -4.88 -8.52
C PHE A 93 1.75 -6.24 -7.77
N PRO A 94 1.63 -7.38 -8.49
CA PRO A 94 1.76 -8.73 -7.94
C PRO A 94 3.22 -9.20 -7.80
#